data_AF-A0A933R6A9-F1
#
_entry.id   AF-A0A933R6A9-F1
#
_cell.length_a   1.000
_cell.length_b   1.000
_cell.length_c   1.000
_cell.angle_alpha   90.00
_cell.angle_beta   90.00
_cell.angle_gamma   90.00
#
_symmetry.space_group_name_H-M   'P 1'
#
loop_
_entity.id
_entity.type
_entity.pdbx_description
1 polymer ?
#
loop_
_entity_poly.entity_id
_entity_poly.type
_entity_poly.pdbx_seq_one_letter_code
_entity_poly.pdbx_strand_id
1 'polypeptide(L)'
;MFVSATPTGSGAGVDALRVGQAQYNPAIDYARSSSGGNATRLAELTYWGFARDAIAVVTFGTRTNLCITQQQLKDVYSLAITNWNQLVDCTGTPYPAAPIIPWAMNSASGTNASFNAYIAPVSTATNGRKLNPVAPSAAVAPFENDVKPLLADTGPDLIANTADDEENNYIWWISYAAHATYPYVKNGCKDNIGTYSITSGTCTGGTLVTSNLAKVTSTATPTAGILPNPGSINDGTYPIFRTIYHVTRNTDADCRTPAGSSGTCTAGPEVAGTTLGKGGAVREFTEWLCRSSNAQQATNPVTGRNYRVDIGLAIQAEGFQIAPIVNGYRCEIQT
;
A
#
# COMPACT_ATOMS: atom_id res chain seq x y z
N MET A 1 -12.78 -12.83 17.02
CA MET A 1 -12.50 -13.51 15.74
C MET A 1 -11.00 -13.63 15.63
N PHE A 2 -10.43 -14.83 15.69
CA PHE A 2 -8.99 -15.03 15.57
C PHE A 2 -8.67 -15.33 14.10
N VAL A 3 -7.77 -14.57 13.49
CA VAL A 3 -7.30 -14.78 12.12
C VAL A 3 -6.14 -15.78 12.18
N SER A 4 -6.38 -17.03 11.76
CA SER A 4 -5.39 -18.12 11.83
C SER A 4 -4.36 -18.08 10.68
N ALA A 5 -4.69 -17.41 9.58
CA ALA A 5 -3.81 -17.20 8.45
C ALA A 5 -4.17 -15.91 7.69
N THR A 6 -3.17 -15.15 7.27
CA THR A 6 -3.34 -13.93 6.45
C THR A 6 -2.89 -14.20 5.02
N PRO A 7 -3.66 -13.82 3.99
CA PRO A 7 -3.22 -13.91 2.61
C PRO A 7 -1.94 -13.10 2.36
N THR A 8 -1.05 -13.60 1.49
CA THR A 8 0.25 -12.99 1.17
C THR A 8 0.18 -11.79 0.21
N GLY A 9 -1.02 -11.32 -0.11
CA GLY A 9 -1.25 -10.17 -0.99
C GLY A 9 -2.72 -10.01 -1.35
N SER A 10 -3.07 -8.85 -1.94
CA SER A 10 -4.44 -8.52 -2.35
C SER A 10 -5.03 -9.56 -3.30
N GLY A 11 -4.25 -10.01 -4.30
CA GLY A 11 -4.70 -11.03 -5.25
C GLY A 11 -5.01 -12.36 -4.58
N ALA A 12 -4.12 -12.84 -3.70
CA ALA A 12 -4.31 -14.09 -2.96
C ALA A 12 -5.54 -14.04 -2.03
N GLY A 13 -5.77 -12.90 -1.36
CA GLY A 13 -6.93 -12.72 -0.48
C GLY A 13 -8.24 -12.69 -1.27
N VAL A 14 -8.27 -11.97 -2.39
CA VAL A 14 -9.44 -11.95 -3.27
C VAL A 14 -9.72 -13.33 -3.86
N ASP A 15 -8.70 -14.05 -4.33
CA ASP A 15 -8.90 -15.39 -4.88
C ASP A 15 -9.33 -16.39 -3.80
N ALA A 16 -8.79 -16.28 -2.58
CA ALA A 16 -9.20 -17.08 -1.44
C ALA A 16 -10.69 -16.90 -1.09
N LEU A 17 -11.19 -15.65 -1.15
CA LEU A 17 -12.59 -15.33 -0.92
C LEU A 17 -13.48 -15.93 -2.01
N ARG A 18 -13.03 -15.81 -3.26
CA ARG A 18 -13.74 -16.22 -4.47
C ARG A 18 -13.90 -17.73 -4.59
N VAL A 19 -12.81 -18.49 -4.47
CA VAL A 19 -12.82 -19.94 -4.70
C VAL A 19 -12.94 -20.77 -3.42
N GLY A 20 -12.95 -20.13 -2.24
CA GLY A 20 -13.04 -20.83 -0.96
C GLY A 20 -11.83 -21.72 -0.70
N GLN A 21 -10.63 -21.13 -0.66
CA GLN A 21 -9.40 -21.91 -0.52
C GLN A 21 -9.30 -22.59 0.86
N ALA A 22 -9.14 -23.92 0.85
CA ALA A 22 -9.07 -24.77 2.05
C ALA A 22 -7.93 -24.40 3.03
N GLN A 23 -6.89 -23.72 2.55
CA GLN A 23 -5.77 -23.25 3.40
C GLN A 23 -6.18 -22.17 4.41
N TYR A 24 -7.32 -21.50 4.21
CA TYR A 24 -7.91 -20.59 5.19
C TYR A 24 -9.05 -21.32 5.87
N ASN A 25 -8.82 -21.77 7.12
CA ASN A 25 -9.82 -22.43 7.94
C ASN A 25 -10.01 -21.66 9.28
N PRO A 26 -11.20 -21.09 9.54
CA PRO A 26 -12.37 -21.07 8.66
C PRO A 26 -12.13 -20.27 7.37
N ALA A 27 -12.90 -20.57 6.33
CA ALA A 27 -12.88 -19.80 5.08
C ALA A 27 -13.11 -18.31 5.36
N ILE A 28 -12.43 -17.45 4.60
CA ILE A 28 -12.57 -16.00 4.77
C ILE A 28 -13.93 -15.52 4.30
N ASP A 29 -14.49 -14.57 5.05
CA ASP A 29 -15.83 -14.01 4.83
C ASP A 29 -15.79 -12.71 4.00
N TYR A 30 -14.65 -12.04 3.97
CA TYR A 30 -14.35 -10.89 3.12
C TYR A 30 -12.84 -10.80 2.88
N ALA A 31 -12.42 -9.96 1.94
CA ALA A 31 -11.02 -9.67 1.67
C ALA A 31 -10.74 -8.16 1.68
N ARG A 32 -9.48 -7.79 1.85
CA ARG A 32 -8.98 -6.43 1.58
C ARG A 32 -8.18 -6.46 0.29
N SER A 33 -8.36 -5.47 -0.57
CA SER A 33 -7.59 -5.32 -1.79
C SER A 33 -7.13 -3.88 -1.97
N SER A 34 -5.89 -3.67 -2.38
CA SER A 34 -5.39 -2.35 -2.80
C SER A 34 -5.40 -2.17 -4.32
N SER A 35 -6.01 -3.11 -5.03
CA SER A 35 -6.21 -3.10 -6.48
C SER A 35 -7.68 -3.36 -6.81
N GLY A 36 -8.19 -2.72 -7.86
CA GLY A 36 -9.52 -3.00 -8.35
C GLY A 36 -9.67 -4.44 -8.90
N GLY A 37 -10.91 -4.91 -8.98
CA GLY A 37 -11.28 -6.15 -9.66
C GLY A 37 -11.15 -6.01 -11.18
N ASN A 38 -10.82 -7.13 -11.84
CA ASN A 38 -10.98 -7.29 -13.29
C ASN A 38 -12.40 -7.79 -13.61
N ALA A 39 -12.76 -7.86 -14.90
CA ALA A 39 -14.10 -8.27 -15.33
C ALA A 39 -14.56 -9.61 -14.72
N THR A 40 -13.67 -10.61 -14.65
CA THR A 40 -13.99 -11.91 -14.03
C THR A 40 -14.30 -11.77 -12.54
N ARG A 41 -13.50 -11.01 -11.79
CA ARG A 41 -13.71 -10.81 -10.35
C ARG A 41 -14.95 -9.96 -10.07
N LEU A 42 -15.22 -8.94 -10.88
CA LEU A 42 -16.39 -8.07 -10.73
C LEU A 42 -17.72 -8.79 -11.04
N ALA A 43 -17.67 -9.89 -11.80
CA ALA A 43 -18.84 -10.75 -11.99
C ALA A 43 -19.24 -11.53 -10.72
N GLU A 44 -18.28 -11.80 -9.82
CA GLU A 44 -18.46 -12.68 -8.65
C GLU A 44 -18.36 -11.94 -7.30
N LEU A 45 -17.75 -10.77 -7.29
CA LEU A 45 -17.39 -10.03 -6.07
C LEU A 45 -17.74 -8.56 -6.22
N THR A 46 -18.00 -7.91 -5.08
CA THR A 46 -18.24 -6.47 -5.01
C THR A 46 -17.08 -5.78 -4.30
N TYR A 47 -16.60 -4.68 -4.86
CA TYR A 47 -15.43 -3.93 -4.37
C TYR A 47 -15.88 -2.58 -3.81
N TRP A 48 -15.79 -2.45 -2.48
CA TRP A 48 -16.22 -1.29 -1.71
C TRP A 48 -15.01 -0.45 -1.31
N GLY A 49 -14.70 0.60 -2.07
CA GLY A 49 -13.58 1.50 -1.80
C GLY A 49 -13.81 2.34 -0.56
N PHE A 50 -13.33 1.89 0.60
CA PHE A 50 -13.63 2.51 1.91
C PHE A 50 -12.55 3.49 2.37
N ALA A 51 -11.35 3.39 1.82
CA ALA A 51 -10.21 4.23 2.14
C ALA A 51 -9.36 4.52 0.90
N ARG A 52 -8.45 5.47 1.02
CA ARG A 52 -7.44 5.84 0.05
C ARG A 52 -6.06 5.75 0.68
N ASP A 53 -5.09 5.43 -0.16
CA ASP A 53 -3.68 5.39 0.17
C ASP A 53 -2.88 6.01 -0.97
N ALA A 54 -1.61 6.31 -0.73
CA ALA A 54 -0.65 6.65 -1.76
C ALA A 54 0.46 5.62 -1.84
N ILE A 55 1.12 5.57 -3.00
CA ILE A 55 2.43 4.95 -3.13
C ILE A 55 3.48 6.04 -2.94
N ALA A 56 4.06 6.07 -1.76
CA ALA A 56 5.19 6.93 -1.45
C ALA A 56 6.44 6.41 -2.18
N VAL A 57 7.17 7.32 -2.82
CA VAL A 57 8.54 7.04 -3.29
C VAL A 57 9.50 7.47 -2.20
N VAL A 58 10.45 6.60 -1.88
CA VAL A 58 11.33 6.73 -0.73
C VAL A 58 12.79 6.62 -1.17
N THR A 59 13.61 7.56 -0.71
CA THR A 59 15.08 7.52 -0.80
C THR A 59 15.66 7.39 0.60
N PHE A 60 16.98 7.18 0.71
CA PHE A 60 17.64 6.93 1.99
C PHE A 60 18.81 7.89 2.25
N GLY A 61 19.03 8.17 3.55
CA GLY A 61 20.18 8.91 4.03
C GLY A 61 20.17 10.39 3.64
N THR A 62 21.25 10.87 3.04
CA THR A 62 21.42 12.30 2.71
C THR A 62 20.62 12.76 1.49
N ARG A 63 19.98 11.83 0.77
CA ARG A 63 19.18 12.13 -0.43
C ARG A 63 17.80 12.65 -0.06
N THR A 64 17.75 13.93 0.28
CA THR A 64 16.53 14.64 0.67
C THR A 64 16.01 15.49 -0.49
N ASN A 65 14.73 15.90 -0.42
CA ASN A 65 14.11 16.84 -1.37
C ASN A 65 14.16 16.39 -2.86
N LEU A 66 14.10 15.08 -3.11
CA LEU A 66 14.00 14.55 -4.47
C LEU A 66 12.67 15.00 -5.07
N CYS A 67 12.70 15.60 -6.25
CA CYS A 67 11.52 15.74 -7.08
C CYS A 67 11.71 14.87 -8.33
N ILE A 68 10.75 13.98 -8.58
CA ILE A 68 10.87 12.99 -9.64
C ILE A 68 9.59 12.95 -10.49
N THR A 69 9.76 12.90 -11.81
CA THR A 69 8.65 12.72 -12.74
C THR A 69 8.28 11.25 -12.89
N GLN A 70 7.07 10.98 -13.39
CA GLN A 70 6.66 9.63 -13.80
C GLN A 70 7.67 8.96 -14.73
N GLN A 71 8.19 9.71 -15.72
CA GLN A 71 9.15 9.19 -16.70
C GLN A 71 10.50 8.88 -16.06
N GLN A 72 11.02 9.75 -15.19
CA GLN A 72 12.26 9.48 -14.47
C GLN A 72 12.13 8.27 -13.53
N LEU A 73 10.99 8.09 -12.86
CA LEU A 73 10.71 6.88 -12.09
C LEU A 73 10.74 5.64 -12.97
N LYS A 74 10.06 5.68 -14.12
CA LYS A 74 10.12 4.59 -15.11
C LYS A 74 11.55 4.31 -15.56
N ASP A 75 12.34 5.35 -15.82
CA ASP A 75 13.73 5.23 -16.29
C ASP A 75 14.66 4.67 -15.21
N VAL A 76 14.43 4.99 -13.95
CA VAL A 76 15.12 4.36 -12.81
C VAL A 76 14.81 2.87 -12.75
N TYR A 77 13.54 2.49 -12.83
CA TYR A 77 13.11 1.09 -12.73
C TYR A 77 13.31 0.27 -14.02
N SER A 78 13.56 0.92 -15.16
CA SER A 78 13.99 0.30 -16.42
C SER A 78 15.52 0.24 -16.58
N LEU A 79 16.26 0.82 -15.63
CA LEU A 79 17.72 0.98 -15.66
C LEU A 79 18.24 1.89 -16.79
N ALA A 80 17.42 2.79 -17.32
CA ALA A 80 17.87 3.88 -18.19
C ALA A 80 18.53 5.02 -17.40
N ILE A 81 18.07 5.28 -16.18
CA ILE A 81 18.73 6.14 -15.19
C ILE A 81 19.38 5.22 -14.14
N THR A 82 20.70 5.27 -14.04
CA THR A 82 21.48 4.35 -13.18
C THR A 82 22.40 5.06 -12.20
N ASN A 83 22.49 6.38 -12.27
CA ASN A 83 23.31 7.23 -11.42
C ASN A 83 22.51 8.43 -10.88
N TRP A 84 22.72 8.75 -9.60
CA TRP A 84 22.02 9.83 -8.90
C TRP A 84 22.26 11.21 -9.51
N ASN A 85 23.41 11.47 -10.12
CA ASN A 85 23.67 12.74 -10.80
C ASN A 85 22.84 12.97 -12.08
N GLN A 86 22.08 11.97 -12.53
CA GLN A 86 21.09 12.10 -13.60
C GLN A 86 19.73 12.57 -13.09
N LEU A 87 19.56 12.62 -11.76
CA LEU A 87 18.39 13.16 -11.08
C LEU A 87 18.75 14.48 -10.41
N VAL A 88 17.75 15.32 -10.20
CA VAL A 88 17.87 16.61 -9.52
C VAL A 88 16.95 16.66 -8.32
N ASP A 89 17.31 17.48 -7.34
CA ASP A 89 16.38 17.86 -6.28
C ASP A 89 15.31 18.82 -6.81
N CYS A 90 14.36 19.21 -5.96
CA CYS A 90 13.29 20.13 -6.35
C CYS A 90 13.75 21.56 -6.73
N THR A 91 15.02 21.90 -6.51
CA THR A 91 15.61 23.18 -6.92
C THR A 91 16.30 23.10 -8.29
N GLY A 92 16.37 21.90 -8.88
CA GLY A 92 17.11 21.65 -10.11
C GLY A 92 18.59 21.34 -9.91
N THR A 93 19.04 21.15 -8.66
CA THR A 93 20.42 20.81 -8.35
C THR A 93 20.65 19.30 -8.51
N PRO A 94 21.60 18.86 -9.36
CA PRO A 94 21.92 17.43 -9.48
C PRO A 94 22.45 16.83 -8.18
N TYR A 95 22.09 15.58 -7.89
CA TYR A 95 22.69 14.86 -6.75
C TYR A 95 24.16 14.49 -7.03
N PRO A 96 24.98 14.24 -5.99
CA PRO A 96 26.32 13.70 -6.16
C PRO A 96 26.31 12.38 -6.95
N ALA A 97 27.35 12.17 -7.76
CA ALA A 97 27.50 10.97 -8.57
C ALA A 97 27.62 9.71 -7.70
N ALA A 98 26.71 8.77 -7.89
CA ALA A 98 26.65 7.51 -7.16
C ALA A 98 25.64 6.56 -7.85
N PRO A 99 25.81 5.24 -7.77
CA PRO A 99 24.88 4.30 -8.38
C PRO A 99 23.49 4.39 -7.74
N ILE A 100 22.44 4.22 -8.54
CA ILE A 100 21.06 4.03 -8.08
C ILE A 100 20.76 2.54 -7.93
N ILE A 101 20.15 2.17 -6.81
CA ILE A 101 19.71 0.80 -6.53
C ILE A 101 18.18 0.80 -6.40
N PRO A 102 17.45 0.52 -7.49
CA PRO A 102 15.99 0.44 -7.43
C PRO A 102 15.56 -0.84 -6.73
N TRP A 103 14.77 -0.71 -5.67
CA TRP A 103 14.15 -1.83 -4.96
C TRP A 103 12.68 -1.95 -5.34
N ALA A 104 12.21 -3.16 -5.62
CA ALA A 104 10.83 -3.46 -5.98
C ALA A 104 10.18 -4.42 -4.98
N MET A 105 8.87 -4.55 -5.06
CA MET A 105 8.11 -5.49 -4.24
C MET A 105 7.76 -6.78 -4.97
N ASN A 106 7.27 -7.78 -4.24
CA ASN A 106 6.78 -9.01 -4.85
C ASN A 106 5.65 -8.71 -5.86
N SER A 107 5.61 -9.51 -6.92
CA SER A 107 4.69 -9.31 -8.05
C SER A 107 3.22 -9.48 -7.68
N ALA A 108 2.90 -10.22 -6.61
CA ALA A 108 1.54 -10.44 -6.11
C ALA A 108 1.03 -9.34 -5.15
N SER A 109 1.85 -8.31 -4.86
CA SER A 109 1.43 -7.16 -4.06
C SER A 109 0.48 -6.27 -4.86
N GLY A 110 -0.64 -5.86 -4.26
CA GLY A 110 -1.51 -4.85 -4.88
C GLY A 110 -0.82 -3.48 -4.95
N THR A 111 0.15 -3.21 -4.08
CA THR A 111 1.03 -2.04 -4.12
C THR A 111 1.93 -2.08 -5.35
N ASN A 112 2.44 -3.26 -5.71
CA ASN A 112 3.16 -3.46 -6.95
C ASN A 112 2.28 -3.22 -8.18
N ALA A 113 1.04 -3.70 -8.15
CA ALA A 113 0.09 -3.43 -9.23
C ALA A 113 -0.18 -1.92 -9.39
N SER A 114 -0.42 -1.19 -8.29
CA SER A 114 -0.64 0.27 -8.32
C SER A 114 0.58 1.04 -8.86
N PHE A 115 1.79 0.70 -8.39
CA PHE A 115 3.01 1.37 -8.85
C PHE A 115 3.27 1.12 -10.35
N ASN A 116 3.14 -0.13 -10.81
CA ASN A 116 3.33 -0.46 -12.23
C ASN A 116 2.24 0.12 -13.12
N ALA A 117 1.02 0.26 -12.64
CA ALA A 117 -0.03 0.98 -13.35
C ALA A 117 0.34 2.45 -13.56
N TYR A 118 1.01 3.07 -12.58
CA TYR A 118 1.51 4.43 -12.69
C TYR A 118 2.70 4.54 -13.64
N ILE A 119 3.80 3.82 -13.45
CA ILE A 119 5.00 4.00 -14.30
C ILE A 119 4.91 3.33 -15.68
N ALA A 120 3.77 2.70 -15.98
CA ALA A 120 3.56 1.68 -17.01
C ALA A 120 4.44 0.43 -16.78
N PRO A 121 3.96 -0.78 -17.12
CA PRO A 121 4.72 -2.00 -16.88
C PRO A 121 6.09 -1.92 -17.54
N VAL A 122 7.13 -1.85 -16.72
CA VAL A 122 8.48 -2.17 -17.14
C VAL A 122 8.55 -3.68 -17.11
N SER A 123 8.85 -4.33 -18.24
CA SER A 123 9.26 -5.73 -18.17
C SER A 123 10.41 -5.77 -17.17
N THR A 124 10.27 -6.54 -16.10
CA THR A 124 11.30 -6.70 -15.08
C THR A 124 12.47 -7.44 -15.72
N ALA A 125 13.26 -6.73 -16.53
CA ALA A 125 14.41 -7.25 -17.21
C ALA A 125 15.51 -7.40 -16.17
N THR A 126 15.61 -8.61 -15.64
CA THR A 126 16.78 -9.50 -15.50
C THR A 126 18.19 -8.97 -15.84
N ASN A 127 18.51 -7.70 -15.65
CA ASN A 127 19.84 -7.15 -15.89
C ASN A 127 20.52 -6.76 -14.58
N GLY A 128 21.01 -7.77 -13.85
CA GLY A 128 22.18 -7.66 -12.96
C GLY A 128 22.09 -6.79 -11.69
N ARG A 129 21.08 -5.93 -11.52
CA ARG A 129 20.79 -5.22 -10.27
C ARG A 129 19.53 -5.82 -9.64
N LYS A 130 19.60 -6.13 -8.35
CA LYS A 130 18.60 -6.88 -7.58
C LYS A 130 17.20 -6.23 -7.62
N LEU A 131 16.40 -6.57 -8.63
CA LEU A 131 15.00 -6.85 -8.38
C LEU A 131 15.00 -8.22 -7.70
N ASN A 132 15.36 -8.28 -6.41
CA ASN A 132 15.29 -9.52 -5.64
C ASN A 132 13.90 -9.55 -4.99
N PRO A 133 12.85 -10.09 -5.64
CA PRO A 133 11.65 -10.46 -4.92
C PRO A 133 12.10 -11.57 -3.97
N VAL A 134 12.42 -11.23 -2.72
CA VAL A 134 12.71 -12.22 -1.70
C VAL A 134 11.49 -13.14 -1.67
N ALA A 135 11.65 -14.35 -2.19
CA ALA A 135 10.64 -15.38 -2.08
C ALA A 135 10.27 -15.48 -0.59
N PRO A 136 8.99 -15.41 -0.22
CA PRO A 136 8.61 -15.48 1.18
C PRO A 136 9.15 -16.80 1.75
N SER A 137 10.10 -16.72 2.68
CA SER A 137 10.45 -17.88 3.50
C SER A 137 9.19 -18.27 4.27
N ALA A 138 8.75 -19.53 4.16
CA ALA A 138 7.49 -20.03 4.70
C ALA A 138 7.30 -19.82 6.23
N ALA A 139 8.35 -19.42 6.96
CA ALA A 139 8.36 -19.34 8.42
C ALA A 139 8.00 -17.97 9.01
N VAL A 140 7.94 -16.90 8.21
CA VAL A 140 7.56 -15.56 8.71
C VAL A 140 6.51 -15.02 7.77
N ALA A 141 5.24 -15.06 8.18
CA ALA A 141 4.17 -14.37 7.48
C ALA A 141 4.49 -12.87 7.54
N PRO A 142 4.96 -12.23 6.46
CA PRO A 142 5.09 -10.80 6.50
C PRO A 142 3.66 -10.28 6.45
N PHE A 143 3.21 -9.63 7.52
CA PHE A 143 2.23 -8.56 7.37
C PHE A 143 2.70 -7.74 6.18
N GLU A 144 1.91 -7.76 5.10
CA GLU A 144 2.08 -7.00 3.86
C GLU A 144 3.54 -6.82 3.42
N ASN A 145 3.99 -7.43 2.32
CA ASN A 145 5.38 -7.27 1.85
C ASN A 145 5.84 -5.80 1.67
N ASP A 146 4.91 -4.84 1.74
CA ASP A 146 5.14 -3.40 1.90
C ASP A 146 5.94 -3.03 3.15
N VAL A 147 5.82 -3.72 4.28
CA VAL A 147 6.54 -3.37 5.53
C VAL A 147 7.91 -4.05 5.65
N LYS A 148 8.23 -4.98 4.72
CA LYS A 148 9.37 -5.89 4.87
C LYS A 148 10.77 -5.26 4.73
N PRO A 149 11.05 -4.25 3.90
CA PRO A 149 12.43 -4.08 3.46
C PRO A 149 13.23 -3.14 4.36
N LEU A 150 14.51 -3.50 4.47
CA LEU A 150 15.67 -2.79 5.04
C LEU A 150 16.16 -3.18 6.44
N LEU A 151 15.44 -4.04 7.17
CA LEU A 151 15.92 -4.49 8.49
C LEU A 151 16.59 -5.88 8.50
N ALA A 152 16.39 -6.72 7.48
CA ALA A 152 16.78 -8.15 7.58
C ALA A 152 17.31 -8.82 6.30
N ASP A 153 17.39 -8.13 5.16
CA ASP A 153 17.91 -8.78 3.95
C ASP A 153 19.44 -8.72 3.95
N THR A 154 20.08 -9.76 4.51
CA THR A 154 21.52 -10.04 4.37
C THR A 154 21.87 -10.50 2.95
N GLY A 155 21.14 -10.02 1.94
CA GLY A 155 21.32 -10.44 0.57
C GLY A 155 22.81 -10.28 0.22
N PRO A 156 23.52 -11.34 -0.16
CA PRO A 156 24.98 -11.32 -0.27
C PRO A 156 25.39 -10.18 -1.20
N ASP A 157 26.40 -9.40 -0.78
CA ASP A 157 27.09 -8.44 -1.65
C ASP A 157 27.29 -9.11 -3.01
N LEU A 158 26.74 -8.52 -4.06
CA LEU A 158 27.00 -9.03 -5.41
C LEU A 158 28.48 -8.85 -5.76
N ILE A 159 29.13 -7.87 -5.12
CA ILE A 159 30.55 -7.62 -5.21
C ILE A 159 31.01 -7.10 -3.85
N ALA A 160 31.70 -7.94 -3.07
CA ALA A 160 32.26 -7.52 -1.80
C ALA A 160 33.16 -6.27 -2.01
N ASN A 161 32.93 -5.23 -1.22
CA ASN A 161 33.68 -3.95 -1.24
C ASN A 161 33.40 -3.01 -2.43
N THR A 162 32.23 -3.05 -3.08
CA THR A 162 31.80 -1.95 -3.97
C THR A 162 30.89 -0.95 -3.26
N ALA A 163 30.86 0.29 -3.76
CA ALA A 163 29.97 1.35 -3.28
C ALA A 163 28.46 1.05 -3.51
N ASP A 164 28.11 -0.15 -3.97
CA ASP A 164 26.74 -0.63 -4.13
C ASP A 164 26.06 -0.95 -2.78
N ASP A 165 26.80 -0.92 -1.66
CA ASP A 165 26.23 -1.05 -0.31
C ASP A 165 26.15 0.27 0.45
N GLU A 166 26.39 1.41 -0.21
CA GLU A 166 26.08 2.68 0.40
C GLU A 166 24.57 2.75 0.64
N GLU A 167 24.21 2.67 1.91
CA GLU A 167 22.86 2.70 2.45
C GLU A 167 22.00 3.86 1.92
N ASN A 168 22.66 4.89 1.41
CA ASN A 168 22.07 6.06 0.82
C ASN A 168 21.55 5.82 -0.62
N ASN A 169 22.05 4.83 -1.35
CA ASN A 169 21.90 4.69 -2.81
C ASN A 169 20.57 4.05 -3.26
N TYR A 170 19.74 3.63 -2.29
CA TYR A 170 18.47 2.97 -2.56
C TYR A 170 17.39 3.98 -2.93
N ILE A 171 16.56 3.57 -3.89
CA ILE A 171 15.25 4.15 -4.15
C ILE A 171 14.23 3.03 -4.11
N TRP A 172 13.14 3.26 -3.40
CA TRP A 172 12.09 2.30 -3.15
C TRP A 172 10.72 2.98 -3.22
N TRP A 173 9.65 2.20 -3.13
CA TRP A 173 8.28 2.68 -3.06
C TRP A 173 7.45 1.79 -2.14
N ILE A 174 6.53 2.39 -1.41
CA ILE A 174 5.78 1.77 -0.33
C ILE A 174 4.39 2.39 -0.22
N SER A 175 3.44 1.70 0.41
CA SER A 175 2.25 2.35 0.99
C SER A 175 2.65 3.55 1.86
N TYR A 176 2.06 4.72 1.59
CA TYR A 176 2.25 5.91 2.43
C TYR A 176 1.70 5.66 3.83
N ALA A 177 0.56 4.99 3.94
CA ALA A 177 -0.03 4.59 5.22
C ALA A 177 0.96 3.79 6.08
N ALA A 178 1.62 2.80 5.47
CA ALA A 178 2.69 2.06 6.13
C ALA A 178 3.87 2.97 6.51
N HIS A 179 4.38 3.79 5.57
CA HIS A 179 5.47 4.76 5.81
C HIS A 179 5.21 5.70 6.98
N ALA A 180 3.98 6.21 7.08
CA ALA A 180 3.58 7.15 8.12
C ALA A 180 3.42 6.48 9.50
N THR A 181 3.08 5.19 9.53
CA THR A 181 2.81 4.44 10.76
C THR A 181 4.08 3.86 11.37
N TYR A 182 4.98 3.34 10.53
CA TYR A 182 6.19 2.65 10.98
C TYR A 182 7.43 3.51 10.70
N PRO A 183 8.35 3.69 11.67
CA PRO A 183 9.61 4.36 11.39
C PRO A 183 10.48 3.47 10.49
N TYR A 184 10.62 3.84 9.22
CA TYR A 184 11.53 3.15 8.30
C TYR A 184 12.94 3.70 8.47
N VAL A 185 13.77 2.90 9.12
CA VAL A 185 15.20 3.09 9.24
C VAL A 185 15.88 1.89 8.61
N LYS A 186 16.90 2.12 7.77
CA LYS A 186 17.74 1.01 7.30
C LYS A 186 18.64 0.58 8.45
N ASN A 187 18.74 -0.73 8.67
CA ASN A 187 19.59 -1.29 9.73
C ASN A 187 21.08 -1.19 9.35
N GLY A 188 21.75 -0.16 9.87
CA GLY A 188 23.21 -0.21 10.14
C GLY A 188 23.52 -0.70 11.56
N CYS A 189 22.49 -0.97 12.37
CA CYS A 189 22.61 -1.17 13.82
C CYS A 189 22.81 -2.65 14.14
N LYS A 190 24.02 -3.16 13.88
CA LYS A 190 24.47 -4.43 14.46
C LYS A 190 24.89 -4.16 15.90
N ASP A 191 24.18 -4.74 16.88
CA ASP A 191 24.88 -5.10 18.11
C ASP A 191 25.80 -6.31 17.80
N ASN A 192 26.83 -6.53 18.63
CA ASN A 192 27.74 -7.68 18.46
C ASN A 192 27.06 -9.04 18.70
N ILE A 193 25.74 -9.09 18.87
CA ILE A 193 24.96 -10.28 19.26
C ILE A 193 23.84 -10.59 18.24
N GLY A 194 23.69 -9.81 17.16
CA GLY A 194 22.67 -10.04 16.14
C GLY A 194 21.23 -9.75 16.61
N THR A 195 21.08 -8.99 17.70
CA THR A 195 19.78 -8.62 18.26
C THR A 195 19.50 -7.15 17.99
N TYR A 196 18.43 -6.86 17.24
CA TYR A 196 18.06 -5.49 16.90
C TYR A 196 17.39 -4.81 18.10
N SER A 197 18.08 -3.91 18.79
CA SER A 197 17.46 -3.02 19.79
C SER A 197 17.61 -1.57 19.34
N ILE A 198 16.50 -0.97 18.88
CA ILE A 198 16.38 0.49 18.80
C ILE A 198 15.91 0.94 20.18
N THR A 199 16.83 1.00 21.14
CA THR A 199 16.54 1.61 22.43
C THR A 199 16.89 3.10 22.30
N SER A 200 15.87 3.97 22.41
CA SER A 200 16.02 5.43 22.50
C SER A 200 16.67 6.20 21.33
N GLY A 201 16.49 5.77 20.08
CA GLY A 201 16.89 6.57 18.91
C GLY A 201 18.39 6.70 18.66
N THR A 202 19.22 5.99 19.44
CA THR A 202 20.65 5.86 19.25
C THR A 202 21.00 4.44 18.84
N CYS A 203 21.63 4.29 17.68
CA CYS A 203 22.23 3.01 17.30
C CYS A 203 23.63 2.89 17.85
N THR A 204 23.86 1.89 18.71
CA THR A 204 25.19 1.58 19.22
C THR A 204 26.00 0.92 18.10
N GLY A 205 26.85 1.69 17.41
CA GLY A 205 27.81 1.17 16.42
C GLY A 205 27.48 1.40 14.94
N GLY A 206 26.49 2.23 14.60
CA GLY A 206 26.16 2.53 13.21
C GLY A 206 25.41 3.86 13.02
N THR A 207 25.44 4.38 11.79
CA THR A 207 24.68 5.57 11.40
C THR A 207 23.23 5.16 11.14
N LEU A 208 22.28 5.84 11.78
CA LEU A 208 20.87 5.68 11.45
C LEU A 208 20.61 6.26 10.06
N VAL A 209 20.26 5.43 9.09
CA VAL A 209 19.90 5.90 7.75
C VAL A 209 18.38 6.04 7.67
N THR A 210 17.94 7.29 7.72
CA THR A 210 16.53 7.66 7.64
C THR A 210 16.01 7.56 6.21
N SER A 211 14.74 7.17 6.09
CA SER A 211 14.00 7.31 4.84
C SER A 211 13.58 8.76 4.60
N ASN A 212 13.59 9.19 3.34
CA ASN A 212 13.10 10.50 2.90
C ASN A 212 12.01 10.31 1.85
N LEU A 213 10.91 11.05 1.97
CA LEU A 213 9.86 11.06 0.95
C LEU A 213 10.30 11.90 -0.25
N ALA A 214 10.21 11.29 -1.44
CA ALA A 214 10.34 12.02 -2.69
C ALA A 214 9.01 12.69 -3.05
N LYS A 215 9.12 13.86 -3.67
CA LYS A 215 8.00 14.57 -4.29
C LYS A 215 7.79 14.03 -5.69
N VAL A 216 6.58 13.61 -6.01
CA VAL A 216 6.25 13.06 -7.33
C VAL A 216 5.45 14.10 -8.11
N THR A 217 5.73 14.24 -9.40
CA THR A 217 4.95 15.09 -10.30
C THR A 217 4.49 14.33 -11.54
N SER A 218 3.29 14.67 -12.01
CA SER A 218 2.77 14.27 -13.33
C SER A 218 3.26 15.18 -14.46
N THR A 219 3.89 16.32 -14.14
CA THR A 219 4.46 17.23 -15.14
C THR A 219 5.80 16.73 -15.66
N ALA A 220 6.16 17.11 -16.89
CA ALA A 220 7.47 16.79 -17.46
C ALA A 220 8.64 17.46 -16.72
N THR A 221 8.39 18.51 -15.94
CA THR A 221 9.42 19.26 -15.21
C THR A 221 9.52 18.82 -13.75
N PRO A 222 10.70 18.42 -13.25
CA PRO A 222 10.90 17.91 -11.89
C PRO A 222 11.01 19.00 -10.81
N THR A 223 10.51 20.22 -11.00
CA THR A 223 10.64 21.30 -9.98
C THR A 223 9.36 21.53 -9.16
N ALA A 224 8.24 20.89 -9.51
CA ALA A 224 6.93 21.09 -8.91
C ALA A 224 6.33 19.80 -8.31
N GLY A 225 7.16 18.96 -7.69
CA GLY A 225 6.71 17.71 -7.07
C GLY A 225 5.74 17.94 -5.91
N ILE A 226 4.84 16.97 -5.70
CA ILE A 226 3.87 16.93 -4.60
C ILE A 226 4.30 15.82 -3.62
N LEU A 227 4.33 16.12 -2.33
CA LEU A 227 4.54 15.10 -1.29
C LEU A 227 3.26 14.30 -1.06
N PRO A 228 3.36 12.98 -0.80
CA PRO A 228 2.22 12.24 -0.29
C PRO A 228 1.91 12.73 1.12
N ASN A 229 0.68 13.16 1.34
CA ASN A 229 0.17 13.55 2.65
C ASN A 229 -1.37 13.42 2.66
N PRO A 230 -2.03 13.48 3.83
CA PRO A 230 -3.49 13.37 3.92
C PRO A 230 -4.25 14.30 2.97
N GLY A 231 -3.80 15.54 2.81
CA GLY A 231 -4.44 16.53 1.91
C GLY A 231 -4.32 16.10 0.44
N SER A 232 -3.08 15.88 -0.02
CA SER A 232 -2.80 15.55 -1.42
C SER A 232 -3.34 14.19 -1.89
N ILE A 233 -3.59 13.27 -0.95
CA ILE A 233 -4.23 11.98 -1.22
C ILE A 233 -5.74 12.14 -1.33
N ASN A 234 -6.36 12.95 -0.48
CA ASN A 234 -7.81 13.14 -0.47
C ASN A 234 -8.31 13.95 -1.66
N ASP A 235 -7.59 14.99 -2.04
CA ASP A 235 -7.92 15.81 -3.21
C ASP A 235 -7.47 15.19 -4.55
N GLY A 236 -6.72 14.09 -4.50
CA GLY A 236 -6.22 13.38 -5.68
C GLY A 236 -5.09 14.10 -6.42
N THR A 237 -4.45 15.10 -5.79
CA THR A 237 -3.33 15.83 -6.40
C THR A 237 -2.02 15.04 -6.36
N TYR A 238 -1.83 14.13 -5.40
CA TYR A 238 -0.67 13.25 -5.39
C TYR A 238 -0.77 12.22 -6.55
N PRO A 239 0.22 12.14 -7.46
CA PRO A 239 0.05 11.39 -8.71
C PRO A 239 -0.10 9.86 -8.57
N ILE A 240 0.36 9.27 -7.46
CA ILE A 240 0.34 7.83 -7.24
C ILE A 240 -0.56 7.48 -6.06
N PHE A 241 -1.87 7.61 -6.23
CA PHE A 241 -2.85 7.20 -5.22
C PHE A 241 -3.56 5.91 -5.62
N ARG A 242 -4.19 5.27 -4.64
CA ARG A 242 -4.99 4.06 -4.83
C ARG A 242 -6.16 4.02 -3.86
N THR A 243 -7.21 3.34 -4.28
CA THR A 243 -8.35 3.00 -3.43
C THR A 243 -8.07 1.68 -2.71
N ILE A 244 -8.42 1.63 -1.43
CA ILE A 244 -8.41 0.42 -0.62
C ILE A 244 -9.83 -0.12 -0.55
N TYR A 245 -10.01 -1.34 -1.03
CA TYR A 245 -11.29 -2.00 -1.17
C TYR A 245 -11.51 -3.01 -0.05
N HIS A 246 -12.71 -2.96 0.52
CA HIS A 246 -13.34 -4.07 1.20
C HIS A 246 -14.02 -4.90 0.11
N VAL A 247 -13.68 -6.17 -0.01
CA VAL A 247 -14.16 -7.04 -1.09
C VAL A 247 -15.06 -8.12 -0.49
N THR A 248 -16.26 -8.24 -1.03
CA THR A 248 -17.29 -9.17 -0.56
C THR A 248 -17.75 -10.07 -1.68
N ARG A 249 -18.30 -11.24 -1.35
CA ARG A 249 -19.11 -11.98 -2.32
C ARG A 249 -20.36 -11.17 -2.60
N ASN A 250 -20.75 -11.12 -3.87
CA ASN A 250 -21.99 -10.50 -4.29
C ASN A 250 -23.24 -11.14 -3.66
N THR A 251 -23.17 -12.36 -3.13
CA THR A 251 -24.27 -12.97 -2.34
C THR A 251 -24.34 -12.45 -0.91
N ASP A 252 -23.22 -12.00 -0.35
CA ASP A 252 -23.10 -11.59 1.05
C ASP A 252 -23.37 -10.09 1.20
N ALA A 253 -22.73 -9.27 0.35
CA ALA A 253 -22.93 -7.83 0.31
C ALA A 253 -22.73 -7.33 -1.13
N ASP A 254 -23.74 -6.68 -1.68
CA ASP A 254 -23.75 -6.18 -3.05
C ASP A 254 -24.39 -4.80 -3.16
N CYS A 255 -24.04 -4.09 -4.22
CA CYS A 255 -24.62 -2.80 -4.58
C CYS A 255 -25.89 -2.94 -5.44
N ARG A 256 -26.26 -4.17 -5.80
CA ARG A 256 -27.38 -4.51 -6.70
C ARG A 256 -28.51 -5.13 -5.92
N THR A 257 -29.75 -4.85 -6.33
CA THR A 257 -30.95 -5.43 -5.72
C THR A 257 -31.70 -6.28 -6.75
N PRO A 258 -31.88 -7.60 -6.52
CA PRO A 258 -31.34 -8.38 -5.40
C PRO A 258 -29.82 -8.59 -5.50
N ALA A 259 -29.19 -8.92 -4.37
CA ALA A 259 -27.77 -9.22 -4.29
C ALA A 259 -27.38 -10.37 -5.23
N GLY A 260 -26.28 -10.24 -5.96
CA GLY A 260 -25.83 -11.22 -6.96
C GLY A 260 -26.55 -11.14 -8.31
N SER A 261 -27.44 -10.15 -8.51
CA SER A 261 -28.07 -9.93 -9.82
C SER A 261 -27.09 -9.40 -10.86
N SER A 262 -27.42 -9.54 -12.14
CA SER A 262 -26.72 -8.83 -13.21
C SER A 262 -27.20 -7.38 -13.30
N GLY A 263 -26.31 -6.46 -13.69
CA GLY A 263 -26.65 -5.04 -13.84
C GLY A 263 -25.60 -4.12 -13.22
N THR A 264 -25.84 -2.82 -13.35
CA THR A 264 -24.98 -1.78 -12.78
C THR A 264 -25.37 -1.51 -11.32
N CYS A 265 -24.37 -1.25 -10.48
CA CYS A 265 -24.62 -0.70 -9.14
C CYS A 265 -25.42 0.60 -9.27
N THR A 266 -26.57 0.67 -8.61
CA THR A 266 -27.28 1.94 -8.46
C THR A 266 -26.74 2.58 -7.19
N ALA A 267 -26.13 3.76 -7.29
CA ALA A 267 -25.61 4.48 -6.14
C ALA A 267 -26.74 4.74 -5.14
N GLY A 268 -26.75 4.01 -4.03
CA GLY A 268 -27.79 4.04 -3.00
C GLY A 268 -27.26 3.56 -1.65
N PRO A 269 -27.99 3.81 -0.56
CA PRO A 269 -27.53 3.55 0.82
C PRO A 269 -27.53 2.09 1.17
N GLU A 270 -28.28 1.31 0.41
CA GLU A 270 -28.65 -0.04 0.77
C GLU A 270 -27.63 -0.99 0.16
N VAL A 271 -26.84 -1.59 1.05
CA VAL A 271 -26.07 -2.79 0.72
C VAL A 271 -27.06 -3.93 0.70
N ALA A 272 -27.29 -4.54 -0.46
CA ALA A 272 -28.10 -5.74 -0.58
C ALA A 272 -27.32 -6.97 -0.11
N GLY A 273 -28.01 -7.98 0.43
CA GLY A 273 -27.37 -9.23 0.87
C GLY A 273 -28.23 -10.00 1.87
N THR A 274 -27.80 -11.21 2.22
CA THR A 274 -28.50 -12.04 3.23
C THR A 274 -28.58 -11.33 4.58
N THR A 275 -29.69 -11.46 5.33
CA THR A 275 -29.91 -10.86 6.66
C THR A 275 -29.47 -11.75 7.81
N LEU A 276 -29.07 -12.99 7.53
CA LEU A 276 -28.77 -13.99 8.54
C LEU A 276 -27.37 -14.57 8.37
N GLY A 277 -26.86 -15.14 9.45
CA GLY A 277 -25.58 -15.85 9.48
C GLY A 277 -24.39 -14.95 9.12
N LYS A 278 -23.36 -15.56 8.53
CA LYS A 278 -22.10 -14.89 8.19
C LYS A 278 -22.26 -13.80 7.14
N GLY A 279 -23.01 -14.07 6.07
CA GLY A 279 -23.26 -13.07 5.03
C GLY A 279 -24.01 -11.84 5.57
N GLY A 280 -24.92 -12.01 6.54
CA GLY A 280 -25.59 -10.90 7.20
C GLY A 280 -24.61 -10.03 7.99
N ALA A 281 -23.66 -10.65 8.70
CA ALA A 281 -22.60 -9.90 9.37
C ALA A 281 -21.70 -9.15 8.37
N VAL A 282 -21.35 -9.76 7.22
CA VAL A 282 -20.58 -9.08 6.16
C VAL A 282 -21.35 -7.90 5.57
N ARG A 283 -22.64 -8.06 5.30
CA ARG A 283 -23.51 -6.98 4.83
C ARG A 283 -23.55 -5.82 5.82
N GLU A 284 -23.85 -6.10 7.08
CA GLU A 284 -23.91 -5.07 8.13
C GLU A 284 -22.56 -4.36 8.28
N PHE A 285 -21.44 -5.09 8.23
CA PHE A 285 -20.12 -4.49 8.29
C PHE A 285 -19.83 -3.60 7.07
N THR A 286 -20.21 -4.04 5.88
CA THR A 286 -20.09 -3.27 4.63
C THR A 286 -20.93 -2.00 4.70
N GLU A 287 -22.18 -2.12 5.11
CA GLU A 287 -23.08 -0.97 5.24
C GLU A 287 -22.55 0.02 6.27
N TRP A 288 -22.07 -0.51 7.40
CA TRP A 288 -21.43 0.27 8.43
C TRP A 288 -20.18 1.03 7.90
N LEU A 289 -19.34 0.41 7.07
CA LEU A 289 -18.20 1.06 6.40
C LEU A 289 -18.64 2.17 5.43
N CYS A 290 -19.73 1.95 4.70
CA CYS A 290 -20.16 2.83 3.60
C CYS A 290 -21.13 3.94 4.01
N ARG A 291 -21.75 3.87 5.19
CA ARG A 291 -22.63 4.90 5.75
C ARG A 291 -21.88 6.22 5.94
N SER A 292 -22.47 7.32 5.46
CA SER A 292 -21.82 8.64 5.42
C SER A 292 -22.11 9.51 6.64
N SER A 293 -23.21 9.26 7.37
CA SER A 293 -23.70 10.13 8.44
C SER A 293 -23.56 9.51 9.84
N ASN A 294 -23.32 10.37 10.84
CA ASN A 294 -23.30 9.96 12.25
C ASN A 294 -24.65 9.40 12.71
N ALA A 295 -25.76 9.91 12.17
CA ALA A 295 -27.11 9.46 12.53
C ALA A 295 -27.36 7.98 12.18
N GLN A 296 -26.60 7.44 11.24
CA GLN A 296 -26.69 6.04 10.82
C GLN A 296 -25.82 5.11 11.66
N GLN A 297 -25.09 5.59 12.67
CA GLN A 297 -24.23 4.74 13.49
C GLN A 297 -24.46 4.99 14.98
N ALA A 298 -24.52 3.90 15.75
CA ALA A 298 -24.63 3.97 17.20
C ALA A 298 -23.39 4.62 17.83
N THR A 299 -23.56 5.05 19.07
CA THR A 299 -22.44 5.46 19.92
C THR A 299 -21.73 4.22 20.46
N ASN A 300 -20.40 4.22 20.38
CA ASN A 300 -19.56 3.22 21.00
C ASN A 300 -19.68 3.35 22.53
N PRO A 301 -20.17 2.33 23.26
CA PRO A 301 -20.38 2.41 24.70
C PRO A 301 -19.06 2.51 25.49
N VAL A 302 -17.92 2.18 24.88
CA VAL A 302 -16.60 2.24 25.53
C VAL A 302 -15.99 3.64 25.45
N THR A 303 -16.07 4.30 24.29
CA THR A 303 -15.43 5.60 24.05
C THR A 303 -16.39 6.78 24.21
N GLY A 304 -17.70 6.54 24.20
CA GLY A 304 -18.74 7.57 24.15
C GLY A 304 -18.80 8.33 22.81
N ARG A 305 -17.99 7.93 21.81
CA ARG A 305 -17.97 8.54 20.48
C ARG A 305 -18.80 7.73 19.50
N ASN A 306 -19.25 8.37 18.43
CA ASN A 306 -19.89 7.65 17.32
C ASN A 306 -18.89 6.65 16.70
N TYR A 307 -19.30 5.42 16.39
CA TYR A 307 -18.40 4.42 15.77
C TYR A 307 -17.71 4.94 14.50
N ARG A 308 -18.35 5.85 13.76
CA ARG A 308 -17.80 6.50 12.56
C ARG A 308 -16.56 7.32 12.89
N VAL A 309 -16.58 7.99 14.03
CA VAL A 309 -15.46 8.79 14.51
C VAL A 309 -14.33 7.88 14.95
N ASP A 310 -14.62 6.85 15.75
CA ASP A 310 -13.60 5.92 16.24
C ASP A 310 -12.85 5.23 15.10
N ILE A 311 -13.57 4.73 14.09
CA ILE A 311 -12.93 4.01 12.99
C ILE A 311 -12.34 4.96 11.96
N GLY A 312 -12.93 6.14 11.76
CA GLY A 312 -12.27 7.19 10.98
C GLY A 312 -10.90 7.53 11.58
N LEU A 313 -10.83 7.68 12.90
CA LEU A 313 -9.57 7.91 13.62
C LEU A 313 -8.64 6.70 13.53
N ALA A 314 -9.14 5.48 13.62
CA ALA A 314 -8.32 4.28 13.47
C ALA A 314 -7.72 4.17 12.06
N ILE A 315 -8.51 4.37 11.00
CA ILE A 315 -8.03 4.39 9.62
C ILE A 315 -6.95 5.47 9.43
N GLN A 316 -7.17 6.67 9.96
CA GLN A 316 -6.22 7.78 9.87
C GLN A 316 -4.96 7.56 10.70
N ALA A 317 -5.07 6.91 11.87
CA ALA A 317 -3.92 6.57 12.72
C ALA A 317 -2.98 5.58 12.03
N GLU A 318 -3.51 4.71 11.18
CA GLU A 318 -2.74 3.82 10.30
C GLU A 318 -2.26 4.52 9.02
N GLY A 319 -2.44 5.84 8.88
CA GLY A 319 -1.98 6.66 7.75
C GLY A 319 -2.86 6.59 6.49
N PHE A 320 -3.89 5.76 6.47
CA PHE A 320 -4.88 5.74 5.41
C PHE A 320 -5.78 6.97 5.46
N GLN A 321 -6.30 7.35 4.30
CA GLN A 321 -7.29 8.40 4.19
C GLN A 321 -8.68 7.82 4.03
N ILE A 322 -9.67 8.43 4.66
CA ILE A 322 -11.06 8.01 4.50
C ILE A 322 -11.50 8.38 3.08
N ALA A 323 -12.14 7.45 2.37
CA ALA A 323 -12.69 7.77 1.05
C ALA A 323 -13.68 8.96 1.14
N PRO A 324 -13.64 9.91 0.20
CA PRO A 324 -14.52 11.07 0.22
C PRO A 324 -15.98 10.63 0.08
N ILE A 325 -16.88 11.42 0.65
CA ILE A 325 -18.31 11.14 0.50
C ILE A 325 -18.74 11.52 -0.92
N VAL A 326 -19.19 10.54 -1.70
CA VAL A 326 -19.73 10.71 -3.04
C VAL A 326 -21.19 10.28 -3.03
N ASN A 327 -22.09 11.16 -3.47
CA ASN A 327 -23.55 10.91 -3.50
C ASN A 327 -24.15 10.49 -2.15
N GLY A 328 -23.59 10.97 -1.04
CA GLY A 328 -24.05 10.60 0.30
C GLY A 328 -23.55 9.23 0.80
N TYR A 329 -22.55 8.63 0.15
CA TYR A 329 -21.89 7.39 0.57
C TYR A 329 -20.39 7.57 0.70
N ARG A 330 -19.81 6.84 1.66
CA ARG A 330 -18.36 6.85 1.88
C ARG A 330 -17.62 5.91 0.93
N CYS A 331 -18.28 4.86 0.44
CA CYS A 331 -17.64 3.88 -0.41
C CYS A 331 -17.66 4.27 -1.88
N GLU A 332 -16.52 4.16 -2.54
CA GLU A 332 -16.38 4.17 -3.99
C GLU A 332 -16.57 2.74 -4.51
N ILE A 333 -17.74 2.44 -5.07
CA ILE A 333 -18.04 1.08 -5.57
C ILE A 333 -17.44 0.93 -6.97
N GLN A 334 -16.63 -0.11 -7.16
CA GLN A 334 -16.15 -0.47 -8.50
C GLN A 334 -17.20 -1.34 -9.20
N THR A 335 -17.62 -0.89 -10.38
CA THR A 335 -18.57 -1.57 -11.28
C THR A 335 -17.85 -2.28 -12.42
#